data_AF-A0A2D4SBI2-F1
#
_entry.id   AF-A0A2D4SBI2-F1
#
_cell.length_a   1.000
_cell.length_b   1.000
_cell.length_c   1.000
_cell.angle_alpha   90.00
_cell.angle_beta   90.00
_cell.angle_gamma   90.00
#
_symmetry.space_group_name_H-M   'P 1'
#
loop_
_entity.id
_entity.type
_entity.pdbx_description
1 polymer ?
#
loop_
_entity_poly.entity_id
_entity_poly.type
_entity_poly.pdbx_seq_one_letter_code
_entity_poly.pdbx_strand_id
1 'polypeptide(L)'
;MNTYAIRLSSILLLALAASACATRHWSSIGESWVGHHIDEVRQHWGEPDRNWVRSDGMRVYQYHLEQVDPTCNHYWVTGDQGVINGFYYEGECRQLPDQR
;
A
#
# COMPACT_ATOMS: atom_id res chain seq x y z
N MET A 1 27.74 17.98 31.58
CA MET A 1 26.94 17.20 30.61
C MET A 1 25.64 17.97 30.36
N ASN A 2 25.46 18.51 29.16
CA ASN A 2 24.41 19.49 28.85
C ASN A 2 23.07 18.78 28.61
N THR A 3 22.14 18.91 29.56
CA THR A 3 20.78 18.34 29.53
C THR A 3 19.95 18.77 28.31
N TYR A 4 20.28 19.89 27.68
CA TYR A 4 19.65 20.40 26.46
C TYR A 4 19.89 19.52 25.23
N ALA A 5 21.08 18.94 25.09
CA ALA A 5 21.42 18.07 23.96
C ALA A 5 20.62 16.77 24.01
N ILE A 6 20.40 16.22 25.22
CA ILE A 6 19.64 14.99 25.44
C ILE A 6 18.16 15.19 25.04
N ARG A 7 17.58 16.36 25.36
CA ARG A 7 16.16 16.66 25.04
C ARG A 7 15.92 16.80 23.53
N LEU A 8 16.86 17.38 22.80
CA LEU A 8 16.78 17.51 21.34
C LEU A 8 16.91 16.14 20.63
N SER A 9 17.79 15.27 21.12
CA SER A 9 17.93 13.91 20.60
C SER A 9 16.65 13.06 20.78
N SER A 10 15.95 13.21 21.91
CA SER A 10 14.70 12.48 22.16
C SER A 10 13.55 12.91 21.25
N ILE A 11 13.45 14.19 20.90
CA ILE A 11 12.40 14.71 20.00
C ILE A 11 12.62 14.20 18.57
N LEU A 12 13.88 14.14 18.11
CA LEU A 12 14.22 13.64 16.78
C LEU A 12 13.95 12.14 16.63
N LEU A 13 14.19 11.34 17.69
CA LEU A 13 13.89 9.91 17.71
C LEU A 13 12.39 9.61 17.68
N LEU A 14 11.54 10.44 18.31
CA LEU A 14 10.09 10.29 18.23
C LEU A 14 9.54 10.62 16.83
N ALA A 15 10.10 11.62 16.15
CA ALA A 15 9.67 11.99 14.80
C ALA A 15 9.94 10.89 13.77
N LEU A 16 11.09 10.19 13.89
CA LEU A 16 11.45 9.06 13.01
C LEU A 16 10.63 7.79 13.28
N ALA A 17 10.12 7.60 14.51
CA ALA A 17 9.28 6.46 14.83
C ALA A 17 7.86 6.57 14.23
N ALA A 18 7.36 7.78 14.01
CA ALA A 18 6.01 8.02 13.50
C ALA A 18 5.86 7.71 11.99
N SER A 19 6.93 7.84 11.19
CA SER A 19 6.87 7.56 9.75
C SER A 19 6.80 6.06 9.41
N ALA A 20 7.12 5.17 10.36
CA ALA A 20 7.14 3.73 10.13
C ALA A 20 5.75 3.05 10.21
N CYS A 21 4.74 3.72 10.76
CA CYS A 21 3.42 3.10 10.98
C CYS A 21 2.55 3.06 9.71
N ALA A 22 2.61 4.08 8.85
CA ALA A 22 1.78 4.12 7.64
C ALA A 22 2.16 3.02 6.62
N THR A 23 3.45 2.78 6.45
CA THR A 23 4.00 1.77 5.53
C THR A 23 3.55 0.34 5.88
N ARG A 24 3.34 0.04 7.17
CA ARG A 24 3.00 -1.32 7.62
C ARG A 24 1.55 -1.72 7.32
N HIS A 25 0.61 -0.78 7.29
CA HIS A 25 -0.81 -1.12 7.13
C HIS A 25 -1.10 -1.71 5.73
N TRP A 26 -0.66 -1.03 4.67
CA TRP A 26 -0.86 -1.51 3.30
C TRP A 26 -0.05 -2.75 2.97
N SER A 27 1.14 -2.90 3.55
CA SER A 27 1.90 -4.15 3.47
C SER A 27 1.13 -5.32 4.06
N SER A 28 0.53 -5.15 5.25
CA SER A 28 -0.27 -6.21 5.87
C SER A 28 -1.53 -6.57 5.07
N ILE A 29 -2.23 -5.57 4.50
CA ILE A 29 -3.37 -5.81 3.61
C ILE A 29 -2.90 -6.57 2.37
N GLY A 30 -1.83 -6.10 1.73
CA GLY A 30 -1.23 -6.74 0.57
C GLY A 30 -0.87 -8.20 0.79
N GLU A 31 -0.17 -8.49 1.89
CA GLU A 31 0.23 -9.83 2.28
C GLU A 31 -0.98 -10.76 2.46
N SER A 32 -2.09 -10.23 3.01
CA SER A 32 -3.31 -11.03 3.21
C SER A 32 -4.00 -11.46 1.91
N TRP A 33 -3.74 -10.77 0.79
CA TRP A 33 -4.31 -11.11 -0.51
C TRP A 33 -3.42 -12.03 -1.35
N VAL A 34 -2.15 -12.24 -0.97
CA VAL A 34 -1.26 -13.15 -1.71
C VAL A 34 -1.82 -14.57 -1.65
N GLY A 35 -1.92 -15.22 -2.80
CA GLY A 35 -2.51 -16.55 -2.96
C GLY A 35 -4.03 -16.56 -3.20
N HIS A 36 -4.72 -15.42 -3.04
CA HIS A 36 -6.12 -15.28 -3.40
C HIS A 36 -6.29 -15.00 -4.90
N HIS A 37 -7.50 -15.22 -5.42
CA HIS A 37 -7.81 -14.88 -6.81
C HIS A 37 -8.15 -13.39 -6.93
N ILE A 38 -7.71 -12.74 -8.01
CA ILE A 38 -7.96 -11.29 -8.22
C ILE A 38 -9.43 -10.92 -8.23
N ASP A 39 -10.32 -11.85 -8.60
CA ASP A 39 -11.77 -11.60 -8.56
C ASP A 39 -12.29 -11.33 -7.14
N GLU A 40 -11.64 -11.84 -6.10
CA GLU A 40 -11.99 -11.52 -4.71
C GLU A 40 -11.67 -10.06 -4.39
N VAL A 41 -10.51 -9.57 -4.84
CA VAL A 41 -10.15 -8.13 -4.74
C VAL A 41 -11.14 -7.29 -5.53
N ARG A 42 -11.52 -7.72 -6.74
CA ARG A 42 -12.51 -6.99 -7.56
C ARG A 42 -13.88 -6.91 -6.91
N GLN A 43 -14.30 -7.97 -6.22
CA GLN A 43 -15.54 -7.97 -5.45
C GLN A 43 -15.47 -6.99 -4.27
N HIS A 44 -14.29 -6.84 -3.65
CA HIS A 44 -14.12 -6.01 -2.47
C HIS A 44 -13.87 -4.53 -2.80
N TRP A 45 -13.06 -4.24 -3.84
CA TRP A 45 -12.56 -2.91 -4.18
C TRP A 45 -13.14 -2.35 -5.50
N GLY A 46 -13.92 -3.15 -6.23
CA GLY A 46 -14.46 -2.78 -7.54
C GLY A 46 -13.52 -3.13 -8.69
N GLU A 47 -13.78 -2.58 -9.87
CA GLU A 47 -12.92 -2.81 -11.02
C GLU A 47 -11.62 -2.00 -10.94
N PRO A 48 -10.50 -2.54 -11.46
CA PRO A 48 -9.23 -1.81 -11.52
C PRO A 48 -9.34 -0.64 -12.50
N ASP A 49 -8.67 0.47 -12.21
CA ASP A 49 -8.56 1.61 -13.13
C ASP A 49 -7.86 1.20 -14.43
N ARG A 50 -6.82 0.37 -14.30
CA ARG A 50 -6.02 -0.14 -15.42
C ARG A 50 -5.55 -1.55 -15.13
N ASN A 51 -5.37 -2.33 -16.20
CA ASN A 51 -4.61 -3.56 -16.13
C ASN A 51 -3.79 -3.78 -17.40
N TRP A 52 -2.65 -4.45 -17.27
CA TRP A 52 -1.78 -4.77 -18.39
C TRP A 52 -1.01 -6.06 -18.13
N VAL A 53 -0.48 -6.65 -19.20
CA VAL A 53 0.42 -7.81 -19.13
C VAL A 53 1.85 -7.30 -19.21
N ARG A 54 2.69 -7.70 -18.25
CA ARG A 54 4.14 -7.43 -18.22
C ARG A 54 4.89 -8.33 -19.20
N SER A 55 6.15 -8.00 -19.47
CA SER A 55 7.02 -8.80 -20.36
C SER A 55 7.30 -10.22 -19.86
N ASP A 56 7.11 -10.48 -18.55
CA ASP A 56 7.23 -11.80 -17.92
C ASP A 56 5.93 -12.62 -17.98
N GLY A 57 4.89 -12.11 -18.65
CA GLY A 57 3.58 -12.76 -18.76
C GLY A 57 2.65 -12.52 -17.57
N MET A 58 3.13 -11.92 -16.49
CA MET A 58 2.28 -11.61 -15.34
C MET A 58 1.33 -10.46 -15.65
N ARG A 59 0.11 -10.50 -15.11
CA ARG A 59 -0.86 -9.42 -15.27
C ARG A 59 -0.86 -8.53 -14.03
N VAL A 60 -0.80 -7.22 -14.25
CA VAL A 60 -0.84 -6.20 -13.20
C VAL A 60 -2.19 -5.50 -13.24
N TYR A 61 -2.77 -5.29 -12.06
CA TYR A 61 -4.01 -4.56 -11.84
C TYR A 61 -3.73 -3.35 -10.96
N GLN A 62 -4.03 -2.16 -11.45
CA GLN A 62 -3.84 -0.90 -10.75
C GLN A 62 -5.16 -0.40 -10.18
N TYR A 63 -5.12 0.06 -8.94
CA TYR A 63 -6.24 0.66 -8.21
C TYR A 63 -5.86 2.00 -7.60
N HIS A 64 -6.78 2.94 -7.70
CA HIS A 64 -6.79 4.21 -7.01
C HIS A 64 -8.02 4.22 -6.07
N LEU A 65 -7.75 4.17 -4.76
CA LEU A 65 -8.83 4.04 -3.77
C LEU A 65 -9.26 5.42 -3.28
N GLU A 66 -10.56 5.72 -3.36
CA GLU A 66 -11.11 7.06 -3.01
C GLU A 66 -10.82 7.50 -1.56
N GLN A 67 -10.68 6.54 -0.64
CA GLN A 67 -10.44 6.79 0.78
C GLN A 67 -8.95 6.89 1.13
N VAL A 68 -8.09 6.97 0.13
CA VAL A 68 -6.63 7.03 0.27
C VAL A 68 -6.14 8.26 -0.47
N ASP A 69 -4.98 8.78 -0.07
CA ASP A 69 -4.36 9.92 -0.76
C ASP A 69 -4.32 9.68 -2.28
N PRO A 70 -4.67 10.67 -3.11
CA PRO A 70 -4.79 10.48 -4.56
C PRO A 70 -3.45 10.25 -5.26
N THR A 71 -2.33 10.38 -4.56
CA THR A 71 -1.03 9.98 -5.12
C THR A 71 -0.78 8.48 -4.97
N CYS A 72 -1.54 7.78 -4.11
CA CYS A 72 -1.36 6.36 -3.83
C CYS A 72 -1.97 5.47 -4.93
N ASN A 73 -1.11 4.67 -5.55
CA ASN A 73 -1.51 3.65 -6.50
C ASN A 73 -1.22 2.28 -5.90
N HIS A 74 -2.20 1.40 -5.91
CA HIS A 74 -2.05 0.01 -5.48
C HIS A 74 -1.96 -0.89 -6.69
N TYR A 75 -1.05 -1.85 -6.65
CA TYR A 75 -0.81 -2.77 -7.75
C TYR A 75 -0.84 -4.20 -7.26
N TRP A 76 -1.66 -5.02 -7.92
CA TRP A 76 -1.71 -6.46 -7.73
C TRP A 76 -1.05 -7.16 -8.91
N VAL A 77 -0.10 -8.04 -8.64
CA VAL A 77 0.60 -8.82 -9.67
C VAL A 77 0.08 -10.24 -9.61
N THR A 78 -0.47 -10.71 -10.72
CA THR A 78 -1.07 -12.03 -10.83
C THR A 78 -0.31 -12.90 -11.82
N GLY A 79 -0.20 -14.18 -11.49
CA GLY A 79 0.34 -15.20 -12.38
C GLY A 79 -0.75 -15.81 -13.28
N ASP A 80 -0.46 -17.03 -13.74
CA ASP A 80 -1.43 -17.81 -14.50
C ASP A 80 -2.68 -18.08 -13.66
N GLN A 81 -3.84 -18.09 -14.33
CA GLN A 81 -5.15 -18.30 -13.70
C GLN A 81 -5.56 -17.23 -12.69
N GLY A 82 -4.96 -16.03 -12.70
CA GLY A 82 -5.46 -14.88 -11.93
C GLY A 82 -5.15 -14.89 -10.42
N VAL A 83 -4.31 -15.81 -9.96
CA VAL A 83 -3.84 -15.86 -8.56
C VAL A 83 -2.84 -14.74 -8.29
N ILE A 84 -3.00 -14.05 -7.17
CA ILE A 84 -2.12 -12.96 -6.74
C ILE A 84 -0.79 -13.54 -6.25
N ASN A 85 0.28 -13.21 -6.95
CA ASN A 85 1.65 -13.61 -6.63
C ASN A 85 2.41 -12.53 -5.85
N GLY A 86 1.92 -11.29 -5.87
CA GLY A 86 2.54 -10.20 -5.15
C GLY A 86 1.77 -8.90 -5.31
N PHE A 87 2.24 -7.89 -4.59
CA PHE A 87 1.65 -6.57 -4.58
C PHE A 87 2.72 -5.50 -4.35
N TYR A 88 2.42 -4.28 -4.73
CA TYR A 88 3.22 -3.11 -4.37
C TYR A 88 2.34 -1.87 -4.43
N TYR A 89 2.85 -0.76 -3.91
CA TYR A 89 2.19 0.54 -3.98
C TYR A 89 3.21 1.64 -4.22
N GLU A 90 2.73 2.73 -4.82
CA GLU A 90 3.53 3.92 -5.12
C GLU A 90 2.77 5.16 -4.65
N GLY A 91 3.49 6.19 -4.17
CA GLY A 91 2.89 7.41 -3.64
C GLY A 91 2.60 7.37 -2.14
N GLU A 92 1.86 8.37 -1.65
CA GLU A 92 1.60 8.55 -0.22
C GLU A 92 0.38 7.73 0.22
N CYS A 93 0.57 6.48 0.61
CA CYS A 93 -0.56 5.62 0.98
C CYS A 93 -1.03 5.84 2.43
N ARG A 94 -1.57 7.02 2.71
CA ARG A 94 -2.27 7.33 3.97
C ARG A 94 -3.78 7.33 3.74
N GLN A 95 -4.52 6.79 4.70
CA GLN A 95 -5.97 6.91 4.69
C GLN A 95 -6.38 8.37 4.85
N LEU A 96 -7.33 8.81 4.05
CA LEU A 96 -7.96 10.11 4.20
C LEU A 96 -9.10 9.98 5.24
N PRO A 97 -9.35 11.02 6.04
CA PRO A 97 -10.51 11.04 6.92
C PRO A 97 -11.80 10.92 6.10
N ASP A 98 -12.69 10.02 6.51
CA ASP A 98 -14.01 9.83 5.88
C ASP A 98 -14.71 11.19 5.77
N GLN A 99 -15.12 11.56 4.55
CA GLN A 99 -15.74 12.85 4.26
C GLN A 99 -17.28 12.78 4.31
N ARG A 100 -17.85 11.74 4.92
CA ARG A 100 -19.30 11.55 5.08
C ARG A 100 -19.92 12.32 6.24
#